data_AF-A0A2W7BGF7-F1
#
_entry.id   AF-A0A2W7BGF7-F1
#
_cell.length_a   1.000
_cell.length_b   1.000
_cell.length_c   1.000
_cell.angle_alpha   90.00
_cell.angle_beta   90.00
_cell.angle_gamma   90.00
#
_symmetry.space_group_name_H-M   'P 1'
#
loop_
_entity.id
_entity.type
_entity.pdbx_description
1 polymer ?
#
loop_
_entity_poly.entity_id
_entity_poly.type
_entity_poly.pdbx_seq_one_letter_code
_entity_poly.pdbx_strand_id
1 'polypeptide(L)' 'MLGMAPNQYKTGATNIEIQFAIARSFLGWVLVAATERGICAIELGDTPETLTELLQARFPKAQLQESDPTFSKSLSGKC' A
#
# COMPACT_ATOMS: atom_id res chain seq x y z
N MET A 1 8.45 -26.15 0.87
CA MET A 1 7.01 -25.94 1.10
C MET A 1 6.87 -24.62 1.84
N LEU A 2 6.58 -23.53 1.12
CA LEU A 2 6.55 -22.16 1.65
C LEU A 2 5.27 -21.97 2.47
N GLY A 3 5.43 -21.81 3.78
CA GLY A 3 4.35 -21.48 4.68
C GLY A 3 4.06 -19.98 4.64
N MET A 4 2.89 -19.60 4.14
CA MET A 4 2.16 -18.43 4.60
C MET A 4 0.68 -18.80 4.60
N ALA A 5 0.09 -18.85 5.79
CA ALA A 5 -1.31 -19.24 5.98
C ALA A 5 -2.25 -18.21 5.33
N PRO A 6 -3.12 -18.58 4.39
CA PRO A 6 -3.97 -17.63 3.66
C PRO A 6 -5.23 -17.20 4.46
N ASN A 7 -5.28 -17.41 5.78
CA ASN A 7 -6.54 -17.44 6.52
C ASN A 7 -6.80 -16.26 7.47
N GLN A 8 -5.94 -15.23 7.50
CA GLN A 8 -6.18 -14.02 8.31
C GLN A 8 -6.81 -12.86 7.51
N TYR A 9 -6.98 -12.99 6.18
CA TYR A 9 -7.63 -11.96 5.36
C TYR A 9 -9.17 -11.99 5.39
N LYS A 10 -9.76 -12.95 6.12
CA LYS A 10 -11.23 -13.21 6.14
C LYS A 10 -11.96 -12.67 7.37
N THR A 11 -11.27 -12.17 8.39
CA THR A 11 -11.98 -11.45 9.46
C THR A 11 -12.16 -10.02 9.00
N GLY A 12 -13.35 -9.74 8.46
CA GLY A 12 -13.78 -8.39 8.07
C GLY A 12 -13.68 -7.43 9.25
N ALA A 13 -12.50 -6.83 9.42
CA ALA A 13 -12.37 -5.65 10.23
C ALA A 13 -13.18 -4.57 9.52
N THR A 14 -14.36 -4.35 10.06
CA THR A 14 -15.23 -3.26 9.70
C THR A 14 -14.52 -2.02 10.26
N ASN A 15 -13.97 -1.17 9.39
CA ASN A 15 -12.97 -0.11 9.69
C ASN A 15 -11.51 -0.60 9.85
N ILE A 16 -10.90 -1.09 8.76
CA ILE A 16 -9.44 -1.16 8.71
C ILE A 16 -8.92 0.19 8.24
N GLU A 17 -8.07 0.82 9.04
CA GLU A 17 -7.30 1.99 8.59
C GLU A 17 -6.09 1.49 7.79
N ILE A 18 -6.06 1.88 6.51
CA ILE A 18 -4.98 1.58 5.58
C ILE A 18 -4.27 2.90 5.31
N GLN A 19 -3.05 2.99 5.79
CA GLN A 19 -2.14 4.05 5.42
C GLN A 19 -1.46 3.68 4.12
N PHE A 20 -1.53 4.55 3.12
CA PHE A 20 -0.85 4.32 1.85
C PHE A 20 0.03 5.50 1.49
N ALA A 21 1.13 5.22 0.81
CA ALA A 21 2.04 6.24 0.29
C ALA A 21 2.30 5.95 -1.19
N ILE A 22 2.29 7.01 -2.00
CA ILE A 22 2.62 6.94 -3.41
C ILE A 22 3.96 7.64 -3.64
N ALA A 23 4.89 6.93 -4.26
CA ALA A 23 6.22 7.43 -4.55
C ALA A 23 6.59 7.16 -6.00
N ARG A 24 7.40 8.06 -6.58
CA ARG A 24 7.99 7.84 -7.90
C ARG A 24 9.30 7.07 -7.76
N SER A 25 9.43 6.01 -8.53
CA SER A 25 10.60 5.15 -8.63
C SER A 25 11.13 5.15 -10.06
N PHE A 26 12.32 4.58 -10.27
CA PHE A 26 12.91 4.39 -11.60
C PHE A 26 12.03 3.52 -12.53
N LEU A 27 11.17 2.68 -11.95
CA LEU A 27 10.24 1.81 -12.68
C LEU A 27 8.86 2.44 -12.96
N GLY A 28 8.57 3.66 -12.47
CA GLY A 28 7.25 4.27 -12.54
C GLY A 28 6.73 4.73 -11.18
N TRP A 29 5.42 4.76 -10.98
CA TRP A 29 4.81 5.03 -9.69
C TRP A 29 4.63 3.75 -8.88
N VAL A 30 4.87 3.87 -7.59
CA VAL A 30 4.74 2.78 -6.61
C VAL A 30 3.82 3.25 -5.52
N LEU A 31 2.78 2.48 -5.23
CA LEU A 31 1.93 2.64 -4.07
C LEU A 31 2.25 1.54 -3.08
N VAL A 32 2.49 1.90 -1.83
CA VAL A 32 2.63 0.95 -0.73
C VAL A 32 1.51 1.23 0.26
N ALA A 33 0.68 0.23 0.52
CA ALA A 33 -0.40 0.26 1.49
C ALA A 33 -0.05 -0.63 2.69
N ALA A 34 -0.21 -0.09 3.89
CA ALA A 34 0.07 -0.73 5.15
C ALA A 34 -1.06 -0.49 6.14
N THR A 35 -1.25 -1.45 7.04
CA THR A 35 -2.11 -1.38 8.21
C THR A 35 -1.24 -1.38 9.46
N GLU A 36 -1.84 -1.21 10.64
CA GLU A 36 -1.12 -1.35 11.92
C GLU A 36 -0.38 -2.69 12.08
N ARG A 37 -0.82 -3.74 11.37
CA ARG A 37 -0.20 -5.07 11.39
C ARG A 37 0.97 -5.22 10.41
N GLY A 38 1.14 -4.29 9.46
CA GLY A 38 2.16 -4.34 8.42
C GLY A 38 1.62 -4.06 7.01
N ILE A 39 2.49 -4.25 6.01
CA ILE A 39 2.18 -4.00 4.58
C ILE A 39 1.08 -4.96 4.12
N CYS A 40 -0.01 -4.40 3.57
CA CYS A 40 -1.16 -5.16 3.09
C CYS A 40 -1.22 -5.24 1.55
N ALA A 41 -0.69 -4.24 0.83
CA ALA A 41 -0.61 -4.23 -0.62
C ALA A 41 0.54 -3.35 -1.14
N ILE A 42 1.07 -3.71 -2.31
CA ILE A 42 2.06 -2.91 -3.06
C ILE A 42 1.59 -2.93 -4.51
N GLU A 43 1.37 -1.76 -5.10
CA GLU A 43 0.89 -1.59 -6.47
C GLU A 43 1.90 -0.76 -7.28
N LEU A 44 2.07 -1.11 -8.55
CA LEU A 44 3.00 -0.46 -9.49
C LEU A 44 2.21 0.00 -10.71
N GLY A 45 2.47 1.23 -11.17
CA GLY A 45 1.66 1.82 -12.24
C GLY A 45 2.24 3.09 -12.83
N ASP A 46 1.58 3.58 -13.87
CA ASP A 46 2.01 4.75 -14.65
C ASP A 46 1.51 6.08 -14.08
N THR A 47 0.45 6.06 -13.28
CA THR A 47 -0.12 7.26 -12.65
C THR A 47 -0.49 6.99 -11.18
N PRO A 48 -0.40 8.00 -10.30
CA PRO A 48 -0.85 7.87 -8.92
C PRO A 48 -2.36 7.62 -8.83
N GLU A 49 -3.17 8.20 -9.73
CA GLU A 49 -4.61 8.01 -9.71
C GLU A 49 -5.01 6.54 -9.91
N THR A 50 -4.42 5.86 -10.90
CA THR A 50 -4.71 4.44 -11.15
C THR A 50 -4.35 3.57 -9.96
N LEU A 51 -3.28 3.91 -9.23
CA LEU A 51 -2.87 3.18 -8.04
C LEU A 51 -3.87 3.33 -6.89
N THR A 52 -4.38 4.54 -6.67
CA THR A 52 -5.41 4.80 -5.66
C THR A 52 -6.72 4.11 -6.01
N GLU A 53 -7.14 4.12 -7.28
CA GLU A 53 -8.33 3.41 -7.75
C GLU A 53 -8.21 1.90 -7.52
N LEU A 54 -7.05 1.30 -7.82
CA LEU A 54 -6.78 -0.12 -7.57
C LEU A 54 -6.83 -0.44 -6.07
N LEU A 55 -6.26 0.41 -5.21
CA LEU A 55 -6.30 0.25 -3.77
C LEU A 55 -7.74 0.32 -3.24
N GLN A 56 -8.52 1.29 -3.70
CA GLN A 56 -9.92 1.47 -3.30
C GLN A 56 -10.82 0.32 -3.79
N ALA A 57 -10.60 -0.16 -5.01
CA ALA A 57 -11.31 -1.33 -5.55
C ALA A 57 -11.00 -2.60 -4.76
N ARG A 58 -9.76 -2.74 -4.27
CA ARG A 58 -9.30 -3.88 -3.46
C ARG A 58 -9.80 -3.82 -2.02
N PHE A 59 -9.92 -2.62 -1.45
CA PHE A 59 -10.39 -2.40 -0.08
C PHE A 59 -11.56 -1.39 -0.02
N PRO A 60 -12.73 -1.72 -0.60
CA PRO A 60 -13.85 -0.78 -0.71
C PRO A 60 -14.49 -0.37 0.63
N LYS A 61 -14.13 -1.05 1.72
CA LYS A 61 -14.62 -0.80 3.09
C LYS A 61 -13.53 -0.31 4.05
N ALA A 62 -12.31 -0.07 3.56
CA ALA A 62 -11.22 0.43 4.38
C ALA A 62 -11.19 1.96 4.37
N GLN A 63 -10.69 2.54 5.45
CA GLN A 63 -10.37 3.96 5.52
C GLN A 63 -8.98 4.15 4.93
N LEU A 64 -8.89 4.74 3.74
CA LEU A 64 -7.64 5.01 3.06
C LEU A 64 -7.11 6.36 3.53
N GLN A 65 -5.95 6.36 4.20
CA GLN A 65 -5.27 7.57 4.65
C GLN A 65 -3.97 7.71 3.85
N GLU A 66 -3.84 8.81 3.10
CA GLU A 66 -2.57 9.16 2.47
C GLU A 66 -1.56 9.50 3.57
N SER A 67 -0.53 8.66 3.69
CA SER A 67 0.64 8.90 4.51
C SER A 67 1.63 9.73 3.70
N ASP A 68 2.18 10.75 4.34
CA ASP A 68 2.95 11.81 3.69
C ASP A 68 4.07 11.25 2.77
N PRO A 69 4.25 11.78 1.54
CA PRO A 69 5.22 11.29 0.56
C PRO A 69 6.69 11.38 1.02
N THR A 70 6.95 11.97 2.19
CA THR A 70 8.27 12.08 2.80
C THR A 70 8.84 10.74 3.34
N PHE A 71 8.18 9.59 3.11
CA PHE A 71 8.82 8.27 3.30
C PHE A 71 9.98 8.02 2.31
N SER A 72 10.04 8.81 1.22
CA SER A 72 11.13 8.81 0.23
C SER A 72 12.52 9.09 0.81
N LYS A 73 12.65 9.57 2.06
CA LYS A 73 13.96 9.94 2.62
C LYS A 73 14.86 8.76 3.02
N SER A 74 14.32 7.53 3.13
CA SER A 74 15.14 6.36 3.49
C SER A 74 15.64 5.52 2.29
N LEU A 75 15.22 5.85 1.07
CA LEU A 75 15.68 5.18 -0.18
C LEU A 75 16.72 6.00 -0.95
N SER A 76 17.10 7.16 -0.42
CA SER A 76 18.28 7.89 -0.89
C SER A 76 19.54 7.13 -0.45
N GLY A 77 19.83 6.03 -1.15
CA GLY A 77 21.17 5.48 -1.23
C GLY A 77 22.11 6.62 -1.58
N LYS A 78 22.94 7.01 -0.61
CA LYS A 78 24.15 7.76 -0.86
C LYS A 78 24.95 6.96 -1.89
N CYS A 79 25.31 7.63 -2.99
CA CYS A 79 26.46 7.23 -3.81
C CYS A 79 27.70 6.98 -2.92
#